data_AF-A0A8J8ALN9-F1
#
_entry.id   AF-A0A8J8ALN9-F1
#
_cell.length_a   1.000
_cell.length_b   1.000
_cell.length_c   1.000
_cell.angle_alpha   90.00
_cell.angle_beta   90.00
_cell.angle_gamma   90.00
#
_symmetry.space_group_name_H-M   'P 1'
#
loop_
_entity.id
_entity.type
_entity.pdbx_description
1 polymer ?
#
loop_
_entity_poly.entity_id
_entity_poly.type
_entity_poly.pdbx_seq_one_letter_code
_entity_poly.pdbx_strand_id
1 'polypeptide(L)'
;MLPETVPPREVVRNRKFMKQIAAYSLLCAGRFLFPHPGIETALSSKFYGAVILYFLLTLALVFSYELIHDAFSSSMDEFSRATPKERWGIRLSISAYFSFLLATPKEEKLTLLAAWGFGTVLAYLTTKVNLRGFEQK
;
A
#
# COMPACT_ATOMS: atom_id res chain seq x y z
N MET A 1 -21.64 9.01 -19.14
CA MET A 1 -20.22 9.41 -19.02
C MET A 1 -19.90 9.48 -17.54
N LEU A 2 -19.02 8.63 -17.03
CA LEU A 2 -18.61 8.64 -15.62
C LEU A 2 -17.66 9.83 -15.40
N PRO A 3 -17.78 10.61 -14.31
CA PRO A 3 -16.81 11.67 -14.01
C PRO A 3 -15.43 11.01 -13.83
N GLU A 4 -14.54 11.31 -14.77
CA GLU A 4 -13.34 10.50 -15.02
C GLU A 4 -12.22 10.81 -14.01
N THR A 5 -12.27 11.96 -13.35
CA THR A 5 -11.13 12.48 -12.60
C THR A 5 -11.55 13.15 -11.29
N VAL A 6 -11.38 12.43 -10.17
CA VAL A 6 -11.25 13.08 -8.86
C VAL A 6 -9.97 13.93 -8.94
N PRO A 7 -10.05 15.26 -8.79
CA PRO A 7 -8.89 16.11 -8.96
C PRO A 7 -7.85 15.78 -7.87
N PRO A 8 -6.54 15.72 -8.21
CA PRO A 8 -5.50 15.31 -7.26
C PRO A 8 -5.49 16.14 -5.97
N ARG A 9 -5.87 17.42 -6.08
CA ARG A 9 -5.94 18.36 -4.95
C ARG A 9 -6.97 17.95 -3.90
N GLU A 10 -8.09 17.35 -4.31
CA GLU A 10 -9.12 16.87 -3.37
C GLU A 10 -8.66 15.63 -2.62
N VAL A 11 -7.96 14.72 -3.31
CA VAL A 11 -7.38 13.52 -2.69
C VAL A 11 -6.37 13.91 -1.60
N VAL A 12 -5.42 14.80 -1.93
CA VAL A 12 -4.33 15.19 -1.02
C VAL A 12 -4.84 16.00 0.18
N ARG A 13 -5.93 16.76 0.01
CA ARG A 13 -6.57 17.49 1.12
C ARG A 13 -7.50 16.63 1.96
N ASN A 14 -7.80 15.41 1.54
CA ASN A 14 -8.74 14.55 2.23
C ASN A 14 -8.17 14.08 3.58
N ARG A 15 -8.98 14.14 4.63
CA ARG A 15 -8.58 13.68 5.97
C ARG A 15 -8.24 12.19 6.00
N LYS A 16 -8.87 11.35 5.16
CA LYS A 16 -8.55 9.92 5.03
C LYS A 16 -7.14 9.72 4.49
N PHE A 17 -6.77 10.43 3.42
CA PHE A 17 -5.43 10.40 2.86
C PHE A 17 -4.37 10.79 3.90
N MET A 18 -4.58 11.92 4.60
CA MET A 18 -3.65 12.37 5.64
C MET A 18 -3.50 11.36 6.78
N LYS A 19 -4.60 10.72 7.20
CA LYS A 19 -4.56 9.64 8.21
C LYS A 19 -3.79 8.41 7.72
N GLN A 20 -4.00 8.00 6.47
CA GLN A 20 -3.29 6.86 5.88
C GLN A 20 -1.78 7.13 5.78
N ILE A 21 -1.38 8.31 5.30
CA ILE A 21 0.03 8.70 5.28
C ILE A 21 0.63 8.70 6.68
N ALA A 22 -0.06 9.30 7.66
CA ALA A 22 0.44 9.33 9.03
C ALA A 22 0.64 7.91 9.60
N ALA A 23 -0.31 7.00 9.33
CA ALA A 23 -0.19 5.60 9.73
C ALA A 23 1.01 4.90 9.06
N TYR A 24 1.17 5.05 7.74
CA TYR A 24 2.29 4.45 7.01
C TYR A 24 3.64 5.04 7.43
N SER A 25 3.71 6.34 7.68
CA SER A 25 4.89 7.02 8.22
C SER A 25 5.23 6.51 9.62
N LEU A 26 4.24 6.30 10.49
CA LEU A 26 4.45 5.77 11.84
C LEU A 26 5.02 4.35 11.79
N LEU A 27 4.49 3.50 10.90
CA LEU A 27 5.01 2.15 10.69
C LEU A 27 6.46 2.17 10.17
N CYS A 28 6.78 3.06 9.22
CA CYS A 28 8.16 3.25 8.76
C CYS A 28 9.08 3.72 9.89
N ALA A 29 8.65 4.67 10.72
CA ALA A 29 9.41 5.14 11.88
C ALA A 29 9.63 4.03 12.91
N GLY A 30 8.60 3.23 13.20
CA GLY A 30 8.73 2.06 14.05
C GLY A 30 9.76 1.08 13.50
N ARG A 31 9.73 0.80 12.20
CA ARG A 31 10.71 -0.10 11.57
C ARG A 31 12.12 0.48 11.50
N PHE A 32 12.26 1.80 11.41
CA PHE A 32 13.57 2.46 11.50
C PHE A 32 14.25 2.18 12.85
N LEU A 33 13.46 2.17 13.93
CA LEU A 33 13.93 1.85 15.28
C LEU A 33 14.15 0.35 15.48
N PHE A 34 13.32 -0.48 14.85
CA PHE A 34 13.37 -1.93 14.94
C PHE A 34 13.52 -2.56 13.54
N PRO A 35 14.73 -2.54 12.95
CA PRO A 35 14.96 -3.09 11.61
C PRO A 35 14.89 -4.62 11.61
N HIS A 36 15.01 -5.23 10.43
CA HIS A 36 14.99 -6.68 10.31
C HIS A 36 16.21 -7.31 11.00
N PRO A 37 16.03 -8.27 11.94
CA PRO A 37 17.13 -8.78 12.76
C PRO A 37 18.15 -9.61 11.97
N GLY A 38 17.73 -10.22 10.85
CA GLY A 38 18.57 -11.09 10.03
C GLY A 38 19.13 -10.47 8.75
N ILE A 39 18.92 -9.16 8.50
CA ILE A 39 19.38 -8.48 7.28
C ILE A 39 20.21 -7.26 7.67
N GLU A 40 21.50 -7.30 7.39
CA GLU A 40 22.42 -6.21 7.73
C GLU A 40 22.42 -5.12 6.64
N THR A 41 22.58 -5.53 5.37
CA THR A 41 22.73 -4.63 4.20
C THR A 41 21.74 -4.94 3.09
N ALA A 42 21.36 -3.94 2.27
CA ALA A 42 20.44 -4.09 1.13
C ALA A 42 21.10 -4.65 -0.12
N LEU A 43 22.43 -4.67 -0.19
CA LEU A 43 23.18 -5.31 -1.28
C LEU A 43 23.24 -6.85 -1.14
N SER A 44 22.75 -7.41 -0.03
CA SER A 44 22.79 -8.85 0.20
C SER A 44 21.70 -9.60 -0.58
N SER A 45 22.00 -10.82 -1.04
CA SER A 45 20.99 -11.72 -1.63
C SER A 45 19.85 -12.04 -0.66
N LYS A 46 20.13 -12.03 0.65
CA LYS A 46 19.12 -12.18 1.72
C LYS A 46 18.08 -11.07 1.69
N PHE A 47 18.49 -9.82 1.45
CA PHE A 47 17.56 -8.70 1.32
C PHE A 47 16.61 -8.89 0.14
N TYR A 48 17.15 -9.14 -1.05
CA TYR A 48 16.33 -9.35 -2.25
C TYR A 48 15.42 -10.57 -2.11
N GLY A 49 15.92 -11.66 -1.53
CA GLY A 49 15.12 -12.85 -1.21
C GLY A 49 13.95 -12.53 -0.26
N ALA A 50 14.21 -11.75 0.80
CA ALA A 50 13.17 -11.32 1.73
C ALA A 50 12.14 -10.38 1.08
N VAL A 51 12.59 -9.41 0.29
CA VAL A 51 11.70 -8.49 -0.45
C VAL A 51 10.75 -9.28 -1.37
N ILE A 52 11.29 -10.22 -2.15
CA ILE A 52 10.49 -11.05 -3.06
C ILE A 52 9.52 -11.93 -2.26
N LEU A 53 9.99 -12.58 -1.20
CA LEU A 53 9.15 -13.44 -0.36
C LEU A 53 7.98 -12.66 0.24
N TYR A 54 8.26 -11.53 0.89
CA TYR A 54 7.22 -10.68 1.47
C TYR A 54 6.30 -10.09 0.41
N PHE A 55 6.80 -9.85 -0.81
CA PHE A 55 5.99 -9.35 -1.91
C PHE A 55 4.95 -10.37 -2.34
N LEU A 56 5.39 -11.61 -2.58
CA LEU A 56 4.51 -12.69 -2.99
C LEU A 56 3.51 -13.06 -1.89
N LEU A 57 3.94 -13.10 -0.62
CA LEU A 57 3.04 -13.35 0.51
C LEU A 57 1.98 -12.26 0.64
N THR A 58 2.38 -10.99 0.59
CA THR A 58 1.43 -9.87 0.68
C THR A 58 0.48 -9.86 -0.52
N LEU A 59 1.00 -10.13 -1.72
CA LEU A 59 0.19 -10.19 -2.93
C LEU A 59 -0.85 -11.30 -2.84
N ALA A 60 -0.46 -12.50 -2.38
CA ALA A 60 -1.38 -13.60 -2.17
C ALA A 60 -2.45 -13.26 -1.13
N LEU A 61 -2.07 -12.66 0.00
CA LEU A 61 -3.01 -12.23 1.04
C LEU A 61 -4.03 -11.22 0.53
N VAL A 62 -3.60 -10.22 -0.25
CA VAL A 62 -4.49 -9.21 -0.82
C VAL A 62 -5.43 -9.83 -1.84
N PHE A 63 -4.93 -10.74 -2.68
CA PHE A 63 -5.78 -11.50 -3.60
C PHE A 63 -6.81 -12.36 -2.87
N SER A 64 -6.41 -13.07 -1.82
CA SER A 64 -7.32 -13.87 -1.00
C SER A 64 -8.37 -13.00 -0.32
N TYR A 65 -7.97 -11.85 0.22
CA TYR A 65 -8.89 -10.88 0.81
C TYR A 65 -9.92 -10.41 -0.22
N GLU A 66 -9.49 -10.04 -1.42
CA GLU A 66 -10.39 -9.60 -2.49
C GLU A 66 -11.34 -10.73 -2.92
N LEU A 67 -10.85 -11.96 -3.08
CA LEU A 67 -11.70 -13.11 -3.45
C LEU A 67 -12.77 -13.41 -2.39
N ILE A 68 -12.42 -13.34 -1.10
CA ILE A 68 -13.36 -13.52 0.00
C ILE A 68 -14.38 -12.38 0.00
N HIS A 69 -13.94 -11.14 -0.19
CA HIS A 69 -14.82 -9.97 -0.22
C HIS A 69 -15.77 -9.97 -1.42
N ASP A 70 -15.32 -10.38 -2.60
CA ASP A 70 -16.16 -10.53 -3.79
C ASP A 70 -17.19 -11.67 -3.58
N ALA A 71 -16.83 -12.73 -2.85
CA ALA A 71 -17.75 -13.84 -2.54
C ALA A 71 -18.82 -13.49 -1.49
N PHE A 72 -18.54 -12.59 -0.54
CA PHE A 72 -19.44 -12.21 0.56
C PHE A 72 -19.99 -10.77 0.47
N SER A 73 -20.07 -10.23 -0.76
CA SER A 73 -20.37 -8.84 -1.13
C SER A 73 -20.95 -7.94 -0.02
N SER A 74 -20.10 -7.09 0.56
CA SER A 74 -20.56 -5.88 1.27
C SER A 74 -20.38 -4.68 0.34
N SER A 75 -21.44 -3.89 0.12
CA SER A 75 -21.48 -2.73 -0.80
C SER A 75 -20.60 -1.53 -0.41
N MET A 76 -19.70 -1.72 0.56
CA MET A 76 -18.88 -0.68 1.19
C MET A 76 -17.39 -0.76 0.85
N ASP A 77 -16.94 -1.75 0.07
CA ASP A 77 -15.49 -2.00 -0.07
C ASP A 77 -14.81 -1.29 -1.25
N GLU A 78 -13.55 -0.89 -1.05
CA GLU A 78 -12.74 -0.11 -1.98
C GLU A 78 -12.49 -0.87 -3.30
N PHE A 79 -12.29 -2.19 -3.22
CA PHE A 79 -12.08 -3.04 -4.40
C PHE A 79 -13.32 -3.11 -5.31
N SER A 80 -14.53 -3.15 -4.72
CA SER A 80 -15.78 -3.20 -5.49
C SER A 80 -15.99 -1.95 -6.37
N ARG A 81 -15.41 -0.81 -5.96
CA ARG A 81 -15.54 0.50 -6.64
C ARG A 81 -14.33 0.86 -7.50
N ALA A 82 -13.21 0.16 -7.32
CA ALA A 82 -11.98 0.39 -8.07
C ALA A 82 -12.10 -0.17 -9.50
N THR A 83 -11.57 0.59 -10.46
CA THR A 83 -11.36 0.07 -11.83
C THR A 83 -10.32 -1.07 -11.81
N PRO A 84 -10.29 -1.97 -12.82
CA PRO A 84 -9.29 -3.04 -12.89
C PRO A 84 -7.84 -2.54 -12.78
N LYS A 85 -7.54 -1.37 -13.34
CA LYS A 85 -6.22 -0.72 -13.23
C LYS A 85 -5.93 -0.26 -11.80
N GLU A 86 -6.91 0.34 -11.13
CA GLU A 86 -6.77 0.79 -9.74
C GLU A 86 -6.63 -0.39 -8.77
N ARG A 87 -7.35 -1.50 -8.99
CA ARG A 87 -7.18 -2.74 -8.21
C ARG A 87 -5.75 -3.25 -8.28
N TRP A 88 -5.19 -3.38 -9.49
CA TRP A 88 -3.80 -3.77 -9.66
C TRP A 88 -2.82 -2.77 -9.05
N GLY A 89 -3.08 -1.46 -9.19
CA GLY A 89 -2.28 -0.42 -8.55
C GLY A 89 -2.25 -0.54 -7.03
N ILE A 90 -3.40 -0.81 -6.40
CA ILE A 90 -3.53 -1.06 -4.96
C ILE A 90 -2.74 -2.31 -4.57
N ARG A 91 -2.97 -3.45 -5.26
CA ARG A 91 -2.28 -4.72 -5.02
C ARG A 91 -0.75 -4.57 -5.07
N LEU A 92 -0.23 -3.95 -6.12
CA LEU A 92 1.21 -3.78 -6.29
C LEU A 92 1.79 -2.82 -5.24
N SER A 93 1.09 -1.73 -4.94
CA SER A 93 1.56 -0.72 -3.98
C SER A 93 1.56 -1.25 -2.55
N ILE A 94 0.52 -1.97 -2.12
CA ILE A 94 0.47 -2.57 -0.78
C ILE A 94 1.51 -3.68 -0.62
N SER A 95 1.69 -4.51 -1.65
CA SER A 95 2.73 -5.55 -1.63
C SER A 95 4.11 -4.94 -1.57
N ALA A 96 4.42 -3.96 -2.42
CA ALA A 96 5.71 -3.27 -2.38
C ALA A 96 5.94 -2.53 -1.06
N TYR A 97 4.92 -1.85 -0.52
CA TYR A 97 4.98 -1.20 0.79
C TYR A 97 5.45 -2.16 1.88
N PHE A 98 4.72 -3.27 2.06
CA PHE A 98 5.04 -4.24 3.11
C PHE A 98 6.35 -4.99 2.84
N SER A 99 6.70 -5.26 1.58
CA SER A 99 8.00 -5.87 1.26
C SER A 99 9.17 -5.03 1.75
N PHE A 100 9.22 -3.75 1.38
CA PHE A 100 10.32 -2.86 1.77
C PHE A 100 10.29 -2.53 3.26
N LEU A 101 9.09 -2.39 3.84
CA LEU A 101 8.93 -2.19 5.28
C LEU A 101 9.47 -3.41 6.06
N LEU A 102 9.03 -4.62 5.73
CA LEU A 102 9.41 -5.81 6.50
C LEU A 102 10.87 -6.21 6.26
N ALA A 103 11.39 -6.04 5.04
CA ALA A 103 12.78 -6.38 4.70
C ALA A 103 13.81 -5.29 5.05
N THR A 104 13.42 -4.20 5.73
CA THR A 104 14.33 -3.08 6.04
C THR A 104 15.63 -3.56 6.73
N PRO A 105 16.80 -3.37 6.12
CA PRO A 105 18.09 -3.73 6.69
C PRO A 105 18.47 -2.85 7.89
N LYS A 106 19.36 -3.38 8.74
CA LYS A 106 19.85 -2.66 9.93
C LYS A 106 20.70 -1.43 9.57
N GLU A 107 21.61 -1.57 8.62
CA GLU A 107 22.57 -0.53 8.25
C GLU A 107 22.01 0.42 7.18
N GLU A 108 21.18 -0.10 6.27
CA GLU A 108 20.66 0.64 5.12
C GLU A 108 19.16 0.94 5.26
N LYS A 109 18.83 1.74 6.28
CA LYS A 109 17.46 2.15 6.61
C LYS A 109 16.81 3.05 5.56
N LEU A 110 17.58 3.58 4.60
CA LEU A 110 17.06 4.38 3.48
C LEU A 110 16.08 3.59 2.60
N THR A 111 16.11 2.26 2.64
CA THR A 111 15.09 1.38 2.04
C THR A 111 13.67 1.71 2.51
N LEU A 112 13.50 2.31 3.69
CA LEU A 112 12.21 2.81 4.19
C LEU A 112 11.64 3.99 3.40
N LEU A 113 12.48 4.73 2.66
CA LEU A 113 11.98 5.76 1.74
C LEU A 113 11.20 5.13 0.59
N ALA A 114 11.67 3.98 0.08
CA ALA A 114 10.94 3.22 -0.93
C ALA A 114 9.60 2.74 -0.35
N ALA A 115 9.61 2.15 0.86
CA ALA A 115 8.38 1.78 1.55
C ALA A 115 7.43 2.98 1.68
N TRP A 116 7.89 4.10 2.23
CA TRP A 116 7.07 5.30 2.40
C TRP A 116 6.48 5.84 1.08
N GLY A 117 7.26 5.81 0.00
CA GLY A 117 6.79 6.16 -1.35
C GLY A 117 5.63 5.27 -1.81
N PHE A 118 5.77 3.94 -1.68
CA PHE A 118 4.68 3.01 -2.01
C PHE A 118 3.46 3.19 -1.12
N GLY A 119 3.66 3.47 0.17
CA GLY A 119 2.57 3.78 1.11
C GLY A 119 1.80 5.04 0.70
N THR A 120 2.50 6.07 0.22
CA THR A 120 1.89 7.31 -0.28
C THR A 120 1.05 7.06 -1.53
N VAL A 121 1.57 6.29 -2.49
CA VAL A 121 0.83 5.89 -3.70
C VAL A 121 -0.41 5.07 -3.34
N LEU A 122 -0.26 4.12 -2.40
CA LEU A 122 -1.38 3.33 -1.89
C LEU A 122 -2.46 4.22 -1.25
N ALA A 123 -2.07 5.15 -0.37
CA ALA A 123 -3.01 6.09 0.26
C ALA A 123 -3.76 6.93 -0.77
N TYR A 124 -3.04 7.40 -1.80
CA TYR A 124 -3.62 8.17 -2.89
C TYR A 124 -4.66 7.36 -3.68
N LEU A 125 -4.30 6.17 -4.16
CA LEU A 125 -5.21 5.31 -4.94
C LEU A 125 -6.45 4.95 -4.14
N THR A 126 -6.25 4.54 -2.89
CA THR A 126 -7.33 4.15 -1.98
C THR A 126 -8.30 5.30 -1.71
N THR A 127 -7.77 6.49 -1.42
CA THR A 127 -8.60 7.67 -1.17
C THR A 127 -9.31 8.13 -2.44
N LYS A 128 -8.65 8.07 -3.61
CA LYS A 128 -9.24 8.42 -4.90
C LYS A 128 -10.43 7.51 -5.24
N VAL A 129 -10.28 6.20 -5.08
CA VAL A 129 -11.35 5.23 -5.32
C VAL A 129 -12.54 5.48 -4.39
N ASN A 130 -12.27 5.74 -3.11
CA ASN A 130 -13.30 6.07 -2.14
C ASN A 130 -14.09 7.32 -2.51
N LEU A 131 -13.41 8.41 -2.86
CA LEU A 131 -14.03 9.68 -3.21
C LEU A 131 -14.98 9.55 -4.41
N ARG A 132 -14.58 8.82 -5.45
CA ARG A 132 -15.44 8.55 -6.61
C ARG A 132 -16.73 7.81 -6.22
N GLY A 133 -16.65 6.93 -5.22
CA GLY A 133 -17.81 6.21 -4.69
C GLY A 133 -18.78 7.05 -3.85
N PHE A 134 -18.40 8.27 -3.43
CA PHE A 134 -19.27 9.20 -2.72
C PHE A 134 -20.00 10.18 -3.64
N GLU A 135 -19.44 10.51 -4.81
CA GLU A 135 -20.10 11.37 -5.81
C GLU A 135 -21.23 10.67 -6.59
N GLN A 136 -21.38 9.35 -6.44
CA GLN A 136 -22.41 8.55 -7.11
C GLN A 136 -23.64 8.24 -6.24
N LYS A 137 -23.75 8.84 -5.05
CA LYS A 137 -24.93 8.79 -4.17
C LYS A 137 -25.58 10.16 -4.07
#